data_AF-A0A9D5RMY6-F1
#
_entry.id   AF-A0A9D5RMY6-F1
#
_cell.length_a   1.000
_cell.length_b   1.000
_cell.length_c   1.000
_cell.angle_alpha   90.00
_cell.angle_beta   90.00
_cell.angle_gamma   90.00
#
_symmetry.space_group_name_H-M   'P 1'
#
loop_
_entity.id
_entity.type
_entity.pdbx_description
1 polymer ?
#
loop_
_entity_poly.entity_id
_entity_poly.type
_entity_poly.pdbx_seq_one_letter_code
_entity_poly.pdbx_strand_id
1 'polypeptide(L)'
;MGLNFRKSISLGKGLKLNLNKKSAGLSFGIKGARYSVNTNGDRRATFSIPGTGISYTKTFGDKKERGGKNDRAKKKELEKNQEVVQEYNEQVDEIIGIHRAGVDVIDWNRVETIPRKLASLQTRVLEGDIDAYYEVIEKAEPFNELVDFGSEFEIGTDNPKCIVAEFNIKEEDVIPDTMVTLTESGKVSEKKMTKTAYYEMLQDYVCSVMIRMARDLFALLPVERVIIHAVDDALNTATGNTEEVTYVSVIFDRETFNKINLDAIDPSDSLSNFEYNMKFAKTTGFKPVVKLTDW
;
A
#
# COMPACT_ATOMS: atom_id res chain seq x y z
N MET A 1 -42.60 41.40 12.69
CA MET A 1 -43.69 40.99 11.77
C MET A 1 -43.52 41.73 10.45
N GLY A 2 -43.15 41.04 9.37
CA GLY A 2 -42.93 41.69 8.07
C GLY A 2 -44.22 41.76 7.24
N LEU A 3 -44.52 42.93 6.65
CA LEU A 3 -45.66 43.10 5.73
C LEU A 3 -45.49 42.22 4.49
N ASN A 4 -46.42 41.32 4.17
CA ASN A 4 -46.40 40.54 2.93
C ASN A 4 -47.20 41.25 1.83
N PHE A 5 -46.56 41.53 0.68
CA PHE A 5 -47.22 42.14 -0.48
C PHE A 5 -47.47 41.10 -1.56
N ARG A 6 -48.75 40.84 -1.83
CA ARG A 6 -49.23 40.04 -2.96
C ARG A 6 -50.47 40.71 -3.54
N LYS A 7 -50.42 41.06 -4.81
CA LYS A 7 -51.54 41.66 -5.54
C LYS A 7 -51.86 40.80 -6.76
N SER A 8 -53.14 40.46 -6.95
CA SER A 8 -53.62 39.79 -8.17
C SER A 8 -54.64 40.70 -8.82
N ILE A 9 -54.35 41.15 -10.04
CA ILE A 9 -55.16 42.10 -10.79
C ILE A 9 -55.75 41.34 -11.98
N SER A 10 -57.09 41.35 -12.10
CA SER A 10 -57.78 40.80 -13.27
C SER A 10 -57.65 41.78 -14.43
N LEU A 11 -57.19 41.31 -15.58
CA LEU A 11 -57.07 42.10 -16.81
C LEU A 11 -58.25 41.87 -17.78
N GLY A 12 -59.25 41.09 -17.37
CA GLY A 12 -60.41 40.71 -18.20
C GLY A 12 -60.14 39.47 -19.06
N LYS A 13 -61.22 38.87 -19.60
CA LYS A 13 -61.17 37.73 -20.55
C LYS A 13 -60.27 36.56 -20.12
N GLY A 14 -60.24 36.23 -18.82
CA GLY A 14 -59.45 35.10 -18.29
C GLY A 14 -57.97 35.38 -18.02
N LEU A 15 -57.49 36.62 -18.23
CA LEU A 15 -56.13 37.05 -17.91
C LEU A 15 -56.03 37.66 -16.51
N LYS A 16 -54.98 37.29 -15.77
CA LYS A 16 -54.65 37.85 -14.45
C LYS A 16 -53.15 38.14 -14.36
N LEU A 17 -52.81 39.31 -13.83
CA LEU A 17 -51.45 39.68 -13.45
C LEU A 17 -51.28 39.48 -11.93
N ASN A 18 -50.33 38.65 -11.54
CA ASN A 18 -49.96 38.41 -10.15
C ASN A 18 -48.63 39.08 -9.87
N LEU A 19 -48.61 40.01 -8.93
CA LEU A 19 -47.43 40.70 -8.45
C LEU A 19 -47.16 40.26 -7.01
N ASN A 20 -45.93 39.88 -6.71
CA ASN A 20 -45.45 39.66 -5.36
C ASN A 20 -44.11 40.38 -5.19
N LYS A 21 -43.57 40.40 -3.97
CA LYS A 21 -42.30 41.09 -3.66
C LYS A 21 -41.09 40.68 -4.51
N LYS A 22 -41.08 39.46 -5.07
CA LYS A 22 -39.91 38.84 -5.72
C LYS A 22 -40.09 38.57 -7.21
N SER A 23 -41.31 38.59 -7.73
CA SER A 23 -41.63 38.22 -9.11
C SER A 23 -42.97 38.81 -9.56
N ALA A 24 -43.07 39.08 -10.86
CA ALA A 24 -44.35 39.26 -11.54
C ALA A 24 -44.73 37.97 -12.28
N GLY A 25 -46.01 37.71 -12.47
CA GLY A 25 -46.45 36.58 -13.26
C GLY A 25 -47.80 36.79 -13.90
N LEU A 26 -47.96 36.28 -15.11
CA LEU A 26 -49.19 36.30 -15.87
C LEU A 26 -49.86 34.93 -15.77
N SER A 27 -51.18 34.93 -15.69
CA SER A 27 -51.96 33.70 -15.81
C SER A 27 -53.10 33.93 -16.76
N PHE A 28 -53.30 33.01 -17.69
CA PHE A 28 -54.40 33.05 -18.66
C PHE A 28 -55.14 31.71 -18.62
N GLY A 29 -56.46 31.75 -18.73
CA GLY A 29 -57.27 30.55 -18.78
C GLY A 29 -58.74 30.76 -18.48
N ILE A 30 -59.51 29.70 -18.72
CA ILE A 30 -60.94 29.63 -18.46
C ILE A 30 -61.21 28.83 -17.18
N LYS A 31 -62.44 28.86 -16.68
CA LYS A 31 -62.84 28.06 -15.52
C LYS A 31 -62.63 26.58 -15.85
N GLY A 32 -61.74 25.92 -15.12
CA GLY A 32 -61.37 24.53 -15.36
C GLY A 32 -60.02 24.30 -16.04
N ALA A 33 -59.43 25.29 -16.72
CA ALA A 33 -58.11 25.16 -17.35
C ALA A 33 -57.34 26.48 -17.31
N ARG A 34 -56.19 26.50 -16.63
CA ARG A 34 -55.38 27.70 -16.43
C ARG A 34 -53.91 27.44 -16.66
N TYR A 35 -53.26 28.34 -17.38
CA TYR A 35 -51.82 28.37 -17.54
C TYR A 35 -51.26 29.63 -16.87
N SER A 36 -50.12 29.49 -16.18
CA SER A 36 -49.44 30.61 -15.52
C SER A 36 -47.94 30.59 -15.79
N VAL A 37 -47.37 31.76 -16.04
CA VAL A 37 -45.95 31.99 -16.26
C VAL A 37 -45.50 33.12 -15.33
N ASN A 38 -44.38 32.95 -14.65
CA ASN A 38 -43.77 34.00 -13.84
C ASN A 38 -42.42 34.45 -14.39
N THR A 39 -41.92 35.60 -13.90
CA THR A 39 -40.60 36.14 -14.25
C THR A 39 -39.43 35.30 -13.71
N ASN A 40 -39.70 34.32 -12.85
CA ASN A 40 -38.68 33.39 -12.33
C ASN A 40 -38.49 32.16 -13.23
N GLY A 41 -39.25 32.04 -14.32
CA GLY A 41 -39.17 30.94 -15.27
C GLY A 41 -40.09 29.74 -14.94
N ASP A 42 -40.81 29.76 -13.82
CA ASP A 42 -41.79 28.72 -13.50
C ASP A 42 -43.02 28.86 -14.40
N ARG A 43 -43.40 27.76 -15.03
CA ARG A 43 -44.64 27.63 -15.79
C ARG A 43 -45.52 26.60 -15.09
N ARG A 44 -46.82 26.85 -14.96
CA ARG A 44 -47.76 25.90 -14.35
C ARG A 44 -49.00 25.77 -15.21
N ALA A 45 -49.40 24.54 -15.50
CA ALA A 45 -50.69 24.21 -16.10
C ALA A 45 -51.57 23.56 -15.04
N THR A 46 -52.80 24.05 -14.87
CA THR A 46 -53.78 23.52 -13.92
C THR A 46 -55.07 23.18 -14.67
N PHE A 47 -55.52 21.94 -14.53
CA PHE A 47 -56.79 21.44 -15.03
C PHE A 47 -57.68 21.08 -13.83
N SER A 48 -58.95 21.45 -13.84
CA SER A 48 -59.88 21.21 -12.73
C SER A 48 -61.29 21.00 -13.24
N ILE A 49 -62.05 20.13 -12.59
CA ILE A 49 -63.45 19.87 -12.92
C ILE A 49 -64.32 20.77 -12.02
N PRO A 50 -65.03 21.78 -12.57
CA PRO A 50 -65.80 22.73 -11.76
C PRO A 50 -66.85 22.04 -10.88
N GLY A 51 -66.96 22.45 -9.62
CA GLY A 51 -67.98 21.93 -8.69
C GLY A 51 -67.66 20.60 -8.01
N THR A 52 -66.60 19.89 -8.43
CA THR A 52 -66.24 18.56 -7.87
C THR A 52 -65.08 18.59 -6.88
N GLY A 53 -64.33 19.71 -6.80
CA GLY A 53 -63.11 19.82 -5.99
C GLY A 53 -61.88 19.13 -6.59
N ILE A 54 -62.00 18.44 -7.71
CA ILE A 54 -60.91 17.69 -8.35
C ILE A 54 -60.07 18.62 -9.23
N SER A 55 -58.75 18.68 -8.97
CA SER A 55 -57.79 19.44 -9.79
C SER A 55 -56.45 18.72 -9.95
N TYR A 56 -55.82 18.90 -11.10
CA TYR A 56 -54.49 18.43 -11.43
C TYR A 56 -53.61 19.62 -11.85
N THR A 57 -52.46 19.81 -11.19
CA THR A 57 -51.50 20.87 -11.51
C THR A 57 -50.15 20.27 -11.87
N LYS A 58 -49.64 20.64 -13.05
CA LYS A 58 -48.28 20.28 -13.50
C LYS A 58 -47.42 21.54 -13.60
N THR A 59 -46.27 21.53 -12.93
CA THR A 59 -45.30 22.62 -12.95
C THR A 59 -44.14 22.26 -13.89
N PHE A 60 -43.86 23.13 -14.85
CA PHE A 60 -42.76 23.06 -15.79
C PHE A 60 -41.80 24.21 -15.43
N GLY A 61 -40.84 23.91 -14.58
CA GLY A 61 -39.71 24.77 -14.29
C GLY A 61 -38.48 23.89 -14.32
N ASP A 62 -37.37 24.42 -14.83
CA ASP A 62 -36.08 23.78 -14.64
C ASP A 62 -35.85 23.66 -13.14
N LYS A 63 -35.92 22.43 -12.61
CA LYS A 63 -35.17 22.11 -11.40
C LYS A 63 -33.73 22.41 -11.78
N LYS A 64 -33.21 23.59 -11.41
CA LYS A 64 -31.77 23.86 -11.44
C LYS A 64 -31.10 22.65 -10.79
N GLU A 65 -30.44 21.82 -11.59
CA GLU A 65 -29.59 20.75 -11.11
C GLU A 65 -28.49 21.40 -10.28
N ARG A 66 -28.74 21.51 -8.98
CA ARG A 66 -27.74 21.94 -7.99
C ARG A 66 -26.71 20.82 -7.71
N GLY A 67 -26.76 19.69 -8.42
CA GLY A 67 -25.96 18.48 -8.18
C GLY A 67 -24.57 18.48 -8.85
N GLY A 68 -24.41 19.03 -10.06
CA GLY A 68 -23.19 18.81 -10.86
C GLY A 68 -21.86 19.30 -10.26
N LYS A 69 -21.88 20.33 -9.40
CA LYS A 69 -20.66 20.76 -8.67
C LYS A 69 -20.36 19.88 -7.46
N ASN A 70 -21.40 19.42 -6.75
CA ASN A 70 -21.25 18.58 -5.56
C ASN A 70 -20.82 17.16 -5.95
N ASP A 71 -21.36 16.63 -7.05
CA ASP A 71 -21.03 15.28 -7.51
C ASP A 71 -19.62 15.21 -8.09
N ARG A 72 -19.19 16.25 -8.84
CA ARG A 72 -17.80 16.37 -9.32
C ARG A 72 -16.79 16.55 -8.18
N ALA A 73 -17.14 17.33 -7.15
CA ALA A 73 -16.29 17.50 -5.97
C ALA A 73 -16.14 16.20 -5.18
N LYS A 74 -17.25 15.49 -4.94
CA LYS A 74 -17.25 14.17 -4.28
C LYS A 74 -16.44 13.14 -5.06
N LYS A 75 -16.57 13.11 -6.39
CA LYS A 75 -15.78 12.20 -7.24
C LYS A 75 -14.28 12.48 -7.10
N LYS A 76 -13.88 13.75 -7.14
CA LYS A 76 -12.48 14.16 -6.97
C LYS A 76 -11.91 13.81 -5.58
N GLU A 77 -12.73 13.97 -4.55
CA GLU A 77 -12.37 13.60 -3.18
C GLU A 77 -12.20 12.08 -3.04
N LEU A 78 -13.08 11.29 -3.67
CA LEU A 78 -12.97 9.84 -3.71
C LEU A 78 -11.70 9.37 -4.43
N GLU A 79 -11.40 9.94 -5.59
CA GLU A 79 -10.16 9.65 -6.34
C GLU A 79 -8.92 9.92 -5.48
N LYS A 80 -8.89 11.06 -4.78
CA LYS A 80 -7.81 11.38 -3.84
C LYS A 80 -7.72 10.38 -2.68
N ASN A 81 -8.85 9.99 -2.11
CA ASN A 81 -8.87 9.02 -1.01
C ASN A 81 -8.43 7.62 -1.47
N GLN A 82 -8.73 7.25 -2.72
CA GLN A 82 -8.24 6.02 -3.35
C GLN A 82 -6.72 6.07 -3.54
N GLU A 83 -6.19 7.21 -3.99
CA GLU A 83 -4.74 7.43 -4.13
C GLU A 83 -3.99 7.25 -2.80
N VAL A 84 -4.51 7.82 -1.70
CA VAL A 84 -3.92 7.63 -0.35
C VAL A 84 -3.87 6.16 0.08
N VAL A 85 -4.92 5.39 -0.23
CA VAL A 85 -4.97 3.96 0.12
C VAL A 85 -4.05 3.15 -0.80
N GLN A 86 -3.93 3.55 -2.07
CA GLN A 86 -3.03 2.93 -3.02
C GLN A 86 -1.57 3.14 -2.61
N GLU A 87 -1.18 4.36 -2.25
CA GLU A 87 0.16 4.69 -1.77
C GLU A 87 0.54 3.86 -0.53
N TYR A 88 -0.39 3.71 0.42
CA TYR A 88 -0.19 2.83 1.57
C TYR A 88 0.02 1.36 1.16
N ASN A 89 -0.80 0.84 0.23
CA ASN A 89 -0.65 -0.55 -0.23
C ASN A 89 0.65 -0.77 -1.00
N GLU A 90 1.12 0.22 -1.76
CA GLU A 90 2.41 0.17 -2.46
C GLU A 90 3.58 0.13 -1.47
N GLN A 91 3.53 0.93 -0.39
CA GLN A 91 4.51 0.86 0.70
C GLN A 91 4.52 -0.52 1.38
N VAL A 92 3.34 -1.08 1.66
CA VAL A 92 3.24 -2.42 2.24
C VAL A 92 3.79 -3.49 1.29
N ASP A 93 3.48 -3.43 0.00
CA ASP A 93 4.00 -4.37 -1.00
C ASP A 93 5.52 -4.25 -1.17
N GLU A 94 6.07 -3.05 -1.06
CA GLU A 94 7.52 -2.84 -1.06
C GLU A 94 8.17 -3.54 0.14
N ILE A 95 7.65 -3.35 1.35
CA ILE A 95 8.16 -3.95 2.59
C ILE A 95 8.15 -5.49 2.54
N ILE A 96 7.06 -6.11 2.09
CA ILE A 96 6.97 -7.59 2.03
C ILE A 96 7.58 -8.15 0.73
N GLY A 97 7.78 -7.30 -0.28
CA GLY A 97 8.22 -7.67 -1.63
C GLY A 97 9.71 -7.40 -1.93
N ILE A 98 10.49 -6.95 -0.95
CA ILE A 98 11.92 -6.59 -1.10
C ILE A 98 12.73 -7.65 -1.88
N HIS A 99 12.50 -8.94 -1.63
CA HIS A 99 13.15 -10.08 -2.32
C HIS A 99 13.05 -10.05 -3.85
N ARG A 100 12.04 -9.36 -4.42
CA ARG A 100 11.85 -9.23 -5.87
C ARG A 100 12.94 -8.36 -6.51
N ALA A 101 13.54 -7.44 -5.76
CA ALA A 101 14.71 -6.70 -6.22
C ALA A 101 15.96 -7.61 -6.25
N GLY A 102 16.91 -7.31 -7.14
CA GLY A 102 18.11 -8.10 -7.41
C GLY A 102 19.29 -7.22 -7.82
N VAL A 103 20.53 -7.53 -7.40
CA VAL A 103 21.71 -7.07 -8.15
C VAL A 103 21.97 -8.00 -9.35
N ASP A 104 22.70 -7.47 -10.34
CA ASP A 104 23.08 -8.25 -11.53
C ASP A 104 24.03 -9.40 -11.15
N VAL A 105 23.78 -10.57 -11.74
CA VAL A 105 24.60 -11.77 -11.51
C VAL A 105 25.95 -11.63 -12.20
N ILE A 106 27.03 -11.85 -11.45
CA ILE A 106 28.40 -11.86 -11.95
C ILE A 106 28.80 -13.30 -12.27
N ASP A 107 29.01 -13.59 -13.57
CA ASP A 107 29.70 -14.81 -13.97
C ASP A 107 31.22 -14.58 -13.97
N TRP A 108 31.89 -15.02 -12.91
CA TRP A 108 33.33 -14.85 -12.75
C TRP A 108 34.17 -15.58 -13.81
N ASN A 109 33.59 -16.49 -14.59
CA ASN A 109 34.27 -17.11 -15.73
C ASN A 109 34.24 -16.23 -16.99
N ARG A 110 33.39 -15.19 -17.02
CA ARG A 110 33.19 -14.32 -18.17
C ARG A 110 33.57 -12.88 -17.81
N VAL A 111 34.73 -12.45 -18.32
CA VAL A 111 35.28 -11.11 -18.02
C VAL A 111 34.29 -9.97 -18.32
N GLU A 112 33.45 -10.13 -19.35
CA GLU A 112 32.46 -9.15 -19.78
C GLU A 112 31.32 -8.91 -18.77
N THR A 113 31.03 -9.86 -17.88
CA THR A 113 30.01 -9.69 -16.82
C THR A 113 30.59 -9.08 -15.55
N ILE A 114 31.91 -8.96 -15.44
CA ILE A 114 32.57 -8.46 -14.23
C ILE A 114 32.67 -6.92 -14.30
N PRO A 115 32.09 -6.19 -13.33
CA PRO A 115 32.25 -4.74 -13.25
C PRO A 115 33.73 -4.35 -13.21
N ARG A 116 34.11 -3.28 -13.93
CA ARG A 116 35.50 -2.82 -14.04
C ARG A 116 36.20 -2.65 -12.68
N LYS A 117 35.47 -2.20 -11.66
CA LYS A 117 35.98 -2.02 -10.28
C LYS A 117 36.35 -3.33 -9.57
N LEU A 118 35.85 -4.48 -10.06
CA LEU A 118 36.06 -5.82 -9.52
C LEU A 118 36.97 -6.69 -10.39
N ALA A 119 37.33 -6.25 -11.60
CA ALA A 119 38.07 -7.06 -12.57
C ALA A 119 39.41 -7.61 -12.05
N SER A 120 40.09 -6.87 -11.18
CA SER A 120 41.35 -7.31 -10.56
C SER A 120 41.20 -8.48 -9.57
N LEU A 121 39.97 -8.79 -9.15
CA LEU A 121 39.66 -9.83 -8.16
C LEU A 121 39.30 -11.16 -8.79
N GLN A 122 39.11 -11.22 -10.11
CA GLN A 122 38.58 -12.39 -10.81
C GLN A 122 39.32 -13.69 -10.46
N THR A 123 40.65 -13.72 -10.61
CA THR A 123 41.45 -14.92 -10.35
C THR A 123 41.32 -15.35 -8.88
N ARG A 124 41.46 -14.40 -7.95
CA ARG A 124 41.38 -14.66 -6.51
C ARG A 124 40.01 -15.20 -6.11
N VAL A 125 38.94 -14.64 -6.67
CA VAL A 125 37.57 -15.10 -6.43
C VAL A 125 37.35 -16.53 -6.93
N LEU A 126 37.84 -16.86 -8.14
CA LEU A 126 37.76 -18.21 -8.70
C LEU A 126 38.61 -19.23 -7.94
N GLU A 127 39.69 -18.79 -7.31
CA GLU A 127 40.56 -19.62 -6.45
C GLU A 127 39.98 -19.82 -5.03
N GLY A 128 38.88 -19.14 -4.70
CA GLY A 128 38.26 -19.22 -3.37
C GLY A 128 38.98 -18.39 -2.31
N ASP A 129 39.62 -17.28 -2.70
CA ASP A 129 40.22 -16.34 -1.75
C ASP A 129 39.13 -15.55 -1.01
N ILE A 130 39.00 -15.82 0.28
CA ILE A 130 38.01 -15.19 1.17
C ILE A 130 38.24 -13.68 1.28
N ASP A 131 39.49 -13.21 1.30
CA ASP A 131 39.78 -11.77 1.34
C ASP A 131 39.27 -11.08 0.08
N ALA A 132 39.33 -11.76 -1.07
CA ALA A 132 38.74 -11.24 -2.30
C ALA A 132 37.21 -11.21 -2.24
N TYR A 133 36.55 -12.14 -1.53
CA TYR A 133 35.09 -12.09 -1.34
C TYR A 133 34.68 -10.88 -0.53
N TYR A 134 35.40 -10.59 0.57
CA TYR A 134 35.16 -9.38 1.35
C TYR A 134 35.40 -8.11 0.53
N GLU A 135 36.47 -8.06 -0.25
CA GLU A 135 36.76 -6.91 -1.12
C GLU A 135 35.68 -6.72 -2.21
N VAL A 136 35.09 -7.81 -2.72
CA VAL A 136 33.93 -7.74 -3.63
C VAL A 136 32.73 -7.14 -2.92
N ILE A 137 32.37 -7.63 -1.74
CA ILE A 137 31.20 -7.15 -0.99
C ILE A 137 31.37 -5.68 -0.60
N GLU A 138 32.54 -5.30 -0.08
CA GLU A 138 32.87 -3.92 0.27
C GLU A 138 32.72 -2.98 -0.93
N LYS A 139 33.23 -3.38 -2.10
CA LYS A 139 33.13 -2.54 -3.31
C LYS A 139 31.75 -2.56 -3.95
N ALA A 140 30.99 -3.63 -3.80
CA ALA A 140 29.68 -3.80 -4.41
C ALA A 140 28.56 -3.16 -3.57
N GLU A 141 28.74 -3.09 -2.24
CA GLU A 141 27.78 -2.57 -1.27
C GLU A 141 26.36 -3.14 -1.49
N PRO A 142 26.18 -4.47 -1.58
CA PRO A 142 24.91 -5.09 -1.98
C PRO A 142 23.73 -4.71 -1.07
N PHE A 143 23.99 -4.38 0.19
CA PHE A 143 22.96 -4.13 1.19
C PHE A 143 22.67 -2.65 1.43
N ASN A 144 23.23 -1.75 0.62
CA ASN A 144 23.01 -0.31 0.80
C ASN A 144 21.51 0.05 0.69
N GLU A 145 20.78 -0.61 -0.22
CA GLU A 145 19.32 -0.45 -0.37
C GLU A 145 18.53 -1.14 0.75
N LEU A 146 19.17 -1.99 1.58
CA LEU A 146 18.51 -2.71 2.67
C LEU A 146 18.64 -2.00 4.02
N VAL A 147 19.38 -0.90 4.09
CA VAL A 147 19.58 -0.13 5.34
C VAL A 147 18.27 0.44 5.89
N ASP A 148 17.30 0.73 5.01
CA ASP A 148 15.95 1.16 5.39
C ASP A 148 15.11 0.00 5.96
N PHE A 149 15.52 -1.25 5.70
CA PHE A 149 14.83 -2.47 6.06
C PHE A 149 15.57 -3.30 7.12
N GLY A 150 16.72 -2.86 7.59
CA GLY A 150 17.53 -3.58 8.58
C GLY A 150 18.72 -2.76 9.05
N SER A 151 19.40 -3.21 10.08
CA SER A 151 20.66 -2.62 10.55
C SER A 151 21.72 -3.68 10.75
N GLU A 152 22.96 -3.23 10.95
CA GLU A 152 24.06 -4.07 11.45
C GLU A 152 24.23 -5.32 10.58
N PHE A 153 24.34 -5.09 9.27
CA PHE A 153 24.64 -6.16 8.32
C PHE A 153 26.07 -6.67 8.54
N GLU A 154 26.20 -7.80 9.20
CA GLU A 154 27.48 -8.47 9.42
C GLU A 154 27.66 -9.62 8.44
N ILE A 155 28.89 -9.82 7.98
CA ILE A 155 29.22 -10.89 7.03
C ILE A 155 30.50 -11.59 7.48
N GLY A 156 30.44 -12.92 7.53
CA GLY A 156 31.52 -13.78 7.99
C GLY A 156 31.66 -15.01 7.12
N THR A 157 32.90 -15.46 6.89
CA THR A 157 33.18 -16.80 6.37
C THR A 157 34.61 -17.21 6.66
N ASP A 158 34.81 -18.49 6.92
CA ASP A 158 36.08 -19.21 6.93
C ASP A 158 36.11 -20.35 5.89
N ASN A 159 35.06 -20.46 5.07
CA ASN A 159 34.90 -21.48 4.03
C ASN A 159 34.54 -20.82 2.68
N PRO A 160 35.36 -20.95 1.63
CA PRO A 160 35.06 -20.34 0.32
C PRO A 160 33.78 -20.86 -0.35
N LYS A 161 33.19 -21.95 0.13
CA LYS A 161 31.92 -22.47 -0.39
C LYS A 161 30.69 -21.92 0.34
N CYS A 162 30.87 -21.25 1.47
CA CYS A 162 29.77 -20.79 2.31
C CYS A 162 30.00 -19.34 2.70
N ILE A 163 28.93 -18.56 2.86
CA ILE A 163 29.02 -17.25 3.50
C ILE A 163 27.89 -17.11 4.50
N VAL A 164 28.21 -16.53 5.64
CA VAL A 164 27.25 -16.26 6.72
C VAL A 164 27.01 -14.77 6.74
N ALA A 165 25.75 -14.36 6.82
CA ALA A 165 25.36 -12.98 7.01
C ALA A 165 24.32 -12.85 8.13
N GLU A 166 24.31 -11.71 8.77
CA GLU A 166 23.44 -11.40 9.89
C GLU A 166 22.92 -9.97 9.74
N PHE A 167 21.70 -9.72 10.20
CA PHE A 167 21.13 -8.37 10.25
C PHE A 167 20.18 -8.25 11.43
N ASN A 168 20.10 -7.03 11.97
CA ASN A 168 19.15 -6.69 13.01
C ASN A 168 17.79 -6.32 12.40
N ILE A 169 16.74 -6.91 12.97
CA ILE A 169 15.34 -6.64 12.61
C ILE A 169 14.98 -5.23 13.08
N LYS A 170 14.36 -4.43 12.21
CA LYS A 170 13.90 -3.07 12.54
C LYS A 170 12.38 -2.98 12.57
N GLU A 171 11.74 -3.78 13.43
CA GLU A 171 10.27 -3.89 13.40
C GLU A 171 9.54 -2.56 13.63
N GLU A 172 10.06 -1.71 14.53
CA GLU A 172 9.45 -0.42 14.89
C GLU A 172 9.58 0.64 13.78
N ASP A 173 10.65 0.57 12.97
CA ASP A 173 10.90 1.53 11.89
C ASP A 173 10.25 1.11 10.56
N VAL A 174 10.14 -0.20 10.32
CA VAL A 174 9.71 -0.75 9.04
C VAL A 174 8.21 -1.08 9.01
N ILE A 175 7.67 -1.66 10.08
CA ILE A 175 6.28 -2.18 10.07
C ILE A 175 5.31 -1.09 10.54
N PRO A 176 4.37 -0.62 9.72
CA PRO A 176 3.39 0.37 10.14
C PRO A 176 2.47 -0.16 11.23
N ASP A 177 2.07 0.67 12.18
CA ASP A 177 1.13 0.29 13.26
C ASP A 177 -0.36 0.34 12.85
N THR A 178 -0.65 1.03 11.74
CA THR A 178 -2.00 1.30 11.26
C THR A 178 -2.23 0.76 9.86
N MET A 179 -3.49 0.43 9.56
CA MET A 179 -4.00 0.10 8.24
C MET A 179 -4.83 1.27 7.71
N VAL A 180 -4.58 1.63 6.45
CA VAL A 180 -5.33 2.65 5.73
C VAL A 180 -6.31 1.98 4.78
N THR A 181 -7.60 2.30 4.93
CA THR A 181 -8.69 1.68 4.14
C THR A 181 -9.73 2.72 3.72
N LEU A 182 -10.65 2.35 2.83
CA LEU A 182 -11.84 3.15 2.55
C LEU A 182 -13.05 2.61 3.32
N THR A 183 -13.81 3.52 3.92
CA THR A 183 -15.16 3.21 4.40
C THR A 183 -16.12 2.96 3.21
N GLU A 184 -17.27 2.34 3.45
CA GLU A 184 -18.35 2.20 2.45
C GLU A 184 -18.77 3.55 1.85
N SER A 185 -18.58 4.64 2.59
CA SER A 185 -18.88 6.01 2.14
C SER A 185 -17.78 6.67 1.29
N GLY A 186 -16.64 5.99 1.09
CA GLY A 186 -15.51 6.50 0.30
C GLY A 186 -14.55 7.42 1.06
N LYS A 187 -14.70 7.54 2.38
CA LYS A 187 -13.75 8.27 3.25
C LYS A 187 -12.60 7.38 3.67
N VAL A 188 -11.39 7.95 3.77
CA VAL A 188 -10.23 7.29 4.36
C VAL A 188 -10.51 6.94 5.83
N SER A 189 -10.16 5.72 6.21
CA SER A 189 -10.24 5.17 7.56
C SER A 189 -8.89 4.59 7.91
N GLU A 190 -8.21 5.22 8.86
CA GLU A 190 -6.99 4.71 9.46
C GLU A 190 -7.34 4.03 10.79
N LYS A 191 -6.92 2.78 10.97
CA LYS A 191 -7.19 1.99 12.18
C LYS A 191 -5.95 1.23 12.59
N LYS A 192 -5.74 1.07 13.91
CA LYS A 192 -4.69 0.19 14.43
C LYS A 192 -4.85 -1.22 13.85
N MET A 193 -3.75 -1.81 13.42
CA MET A 193 -3.76 -3.16 12.88
C MET A 193 -4.12 -4.19 13.95
N THR A 194 -4.67 -5.32 13.49
CA THR A 194 -4.79 -6.49 14.36
C THR A 194 -3.40 -7.05 14.61
N LYS A 195 -3.18 -7.68 15.77
CA LYS A 195 -1.90 -8.36 16.07
C LYS A 195 -1.52 -9.36 14.99
N THR A 196 -2.52 -10.09 14.47
CA THR A 196 -2.31 -11.05 13.37
C THR A 196 -1.76 -10.40 12.12
N ALA A 197 -2.41 -9.32 11.64
CA ALA A 197 -1.95 -8.61 10.45
C ALA A 197 -0.54 -8.02 10.63
N TYR A 198 -0.26 -7.47 11.81
CA TYR A 198 1.08 -6.95 12.14
C TYR A 198 2.15 -8.04 12.07
N TYR A 199 1.93 -9.16 12.78
CA TYR A 199 2.94 -10.21 12.82
C TYR A 199 3.08 -10.96 11.49
N GLU A 200 2.01 -11.14 10.71
CA GLU A 200 2.11 -11.70 9.36
C GLU A 200 2.97 -10.80 8.46
N MET A 201 2.76 -9.48 8.49
CA MET A 201 3.59 -8.53 7.76
C MET A 201 5.06 -8.57 8.22
N LEU A 202 5.30 -8.61 9.54
CA LEU A 202 6.64 -8.76 10.12
C LEU A 202 7.32 -10.05 9.63
N GLN A 203 6.56 -11.15 9.56
CA GLN A 203 7.08 -12.43 9.10
C GLN A 203 7.54 -12.36 7.64
N ASP A 204 6.69 -11.84 6.76
CA ASP A 204 6.99 -11.75 5.33
C ASP A 204 8.12 -10.77 5.06
N TYR A 205 8.16 -9.64 5.75
CA TYR A 205 9.28 -8.68 5.69
C TYR A 205 10.61 -9.34 6.07
N VAL A 206 10.71 -9.98 7.24
CA VAL A 206 11.98 -10.60 7.69
C VAL A 206 12.41 -11.68 6.69
N CYS A 207 11.49 -12.55 6.25
CA CYS A 207 11.80 -13.58 5.28
C CYS A 207 12.22 -13.00 3.91
N SER A 208 11.58 -11.91 3.49
CA SER A 208 11.88 -11.19 2.26
C SER A 208 13.29 -10.59 2.28
N VAL A 209 13.71 -9.95 3.38
CA VAL A 209 15.08 -9.44 3.57
C VAL A 209 16.10 -10.57 3.51
N MET A 210 15.83 -11.71 4.17
CA MET A 210 16.73 -12.86 4.13
C MET A 210 16.91 -13.39 2.70
N ILE A 211 15.83 -13.54 1.94
CA ILE A 211 15.90 -14.00 0.55
C ILE A 211 16.64 -12.98 -0.32
N ARG A 212 16.42 -11.69 -0.11
CA ARG A 212 17.11 -10.60 -0.82
C ARG A 212 18.62 -10.65 -0.58
N MET A 213 19.05 -10.78 0.68
CA MET A 213 20.45 -10.90 1.03
C MET A 213 21.08 -12.15 0.40
N ALA A 214 20.39 -13.30 0.42
CA ALA A 214 20.87 -14.52 -0.22
C ALA A 214 21.03 -14.35 -1.73
N ARG A 215 20.04 -13.72 -2.38
CA ARG A 215 20.05 -13.41 -3.81
C ARG A 215 21.28 -12.58 -4.18
N ASP A 216 21.54 -11.52 -3.43
CA ASP A 216 22.64 -10.60 -3.74
C ASP A 216 24.01 -11.22 -3.48
N LEU A 217 24.15 -11.98 -2.40
CA LEU A 217 25.39 -12.73 -2.13
C LEU A 217 25.65 -13.80 -3.19
N PHE A 218 24.61 -14.53 -3.63
CA PHE A 218 24.75 -15.48 -4.72
C PHE A 218 25.05 -14.82 -6.07
N ALA A 219 24.54 -13.63 -6.32
CA ALA A 219 24.82 -12.87 -7.53
C ALA A 219 26.27 -12.38 -7.58
N LEU A 220 26.83 -11.99 -6.42
CA LEU A 220 28.18 -11.43 -6.34
C LEU A 220 29.28 -12.48 -6.21
N LEU A 221 29.05 -13.58 -5.49
CA LEU A 221 30.10 -14.52 -5.10
C LEU A 221 29.82 -15.92 -5.64
N PRO A 222 30.83 -16.73 -5.99
CA PRO A 222 30.65 -18.10 -6.45
C PRO A 222 30.50 -19.11 -5.29
N VAL A 223 29.83 -18.73 -4.20
CA VAL A 223 29.56 -19.62 -3.04
C VAL A 223 28.46 -20.64 -3.34
N GLU A 224 28.53 -21.82 -2.74
CA GLU A 224 27.51 -22.88 -2.87
C GLU A 224 26.34 -22.66 -1.90
N ARG A 225 26.62 -22.09 -0.71
CA ARG A 225 25.64 -21.86 0.35
C ARG A 225 25.74 -20.43 0.91
N VAL A 226 24.60 -19.89 1.32
CA VAL A 226 24.49 -18.63 2.07
C VAL A 226 23.65 -18.92 3.33
N ILE A 227 24.19 -18.65 4.51
CA ILE A 227 23.48 -18.78 5.78
C ILE A 227 23.11 -17.39 6.25
N ILE A 228 21.84 -17.17 6.60
CA ILE A 228 21.39 -15.86 7.08
C ILE A 228 20.72 -16.00 8.43
N HIS A 229 21.09 -15.09 9.34
CA HIS A 229 20.49 -14.93 10.65
C HIS A 229 19.78 -13.59 10.74
N ALA A 230 18.51 -13.60 11.13
CA ALA A 230 17.78 -12.41 11.54
C ALA A 230 17.80 -12.36 13.06
N VAL A 231 18.37 -11.29 13.61
CA VAL A 231 18.57 -11.13 15.05
C VAL A 231 17.94 -9.83 15.55
N ASP A 232 17.72 -9.77 16.86
CA ASP A 232 17.33 -8.53 17.53
C ASP A 232 17.68 -8.62 19.01
N ASP A 233 17.78 -7.46 19.63
CA ASP A 233 18.03 -7.30 21.05
C ASP A 233 16.81 -7.70 21.88
N ALA A 234 16.98 -8.62 22.83
CA ALA A 234 15.92 -9.01 23.76
C ALA A 234 16.34 -8.83 25.22
N LEU A 235 15.42 -8.32 26.04
CA LEU A 235 15.62 -8.26 27.49
C LEU A 235 15.56 -9.66 28.09
N ASN A 236 16.69 -10.16 28.57
CA ASN A 236 16.74 -11.34 29.40
C ASN A 236 16.20 -11.01 30.80
N THR A 237 14.94 -11.36 31.05
CA THR A 237 14.26 -11.07 32.33
C THR A 237 14.88 -11.75 33.56
N ALA A 238 15.71 -12.78 33.37
CA ALA A 238 16.41 -13.44 34.47
C ALA A 238 17.67 -12.68 34.90
N THR A 239 18.40 -12.07 33.96
CA THR A 239 19.64 -11.32 34.21
C THR A 239 19.41 -9.81 34.28
N GLY A 240 18.33 -9.32 33.69
CA GLY A 240 18.03 -7.89 33.50
C GLY A 240 18.83 -7.22 32.38
N ASN A 241 19.63 -7.98 31.63
CA ASN A 241 20.48 -7.46 30.56
C ASN A 241 19.78 -7.63 29.21
N THR A 242 20.08 -6.73 28.27
CA THR A 242 19.79 -6.94 26.86
C THR A 242 20.83 -7.91 26.28
N GLU A 243 20.35 -8.91 25.56
CA GLU A 243 21.16 -9.92 24.88
C GLU A 243 20.66 -10.02 23.44
N GLU A 244 21.58 -10.11 22.49
CA GLU A 244 21.24 -10.36 21.08
C GLU A 244 20.71 -11.79 20.93
N VAL A 245 19.59 -11.94 20.24
CA VAL A 245 18.91 -13.23 20.06
C VAL A 245 18.54 -13.45 18.62
N THR A 246 18.70 -14.69 18.15
CA THR A 246 18.28 -15.09 16.81
C THR A 246 16.81 -15.48 16.77
N TYR A 247 16.08 -14.92 15.81
CA TYR A 247 14.66 -15.19 15.57
C TYR A 247 14.42 -16.06 14.34
N VAL A 248 15.25 -15.91 13.32
CA VAL A 248 15.22 -16.73 12.11
C VAL A 248 16.64 -17.09 11.70
N SER A 249 16.86 -18.34 11.31
CA SER A 249 18.11 -18.81 10.74
C SER A 249 17.82 -19.72 9.56
N VAL A 250 18.39 -19.47 8.39
CA VAL A 250 18.15 -20.26 7.17
C VAL A 250 19.46 -20.56 6.46
N ILE A 251 19.61 -21.76 5.91
CA ILE A 251 20.69 -22.14 4.99
C ILE A 251 20.10 -22.19 3.58
N PHE A 252 20.45 -21.22 2.75
CA PHE A 252 20.12 -21.22 1.33
C PHE A 252 21.20 -21.99 0.56
N ASP A 253 20.82 -23.03 -0.18
CA ASP A 253 21.70 -23.66 -1.17
C ASP A 253 21.41 -23.11 -2.56
N ARG A 254 22.47 -22.85 -3.33
CA ARG A 254 22.35 -22.20 -4.65
C ARG A 254 21.49 -23.01 -5.63
N GLU A 255 21.57 -24.34 -5.58
CA GLU A 255 20.88 -25.19 -6.54
C GLU A 255 19.36 -25.10 -6.38
N THR A 256 18.87 -25.19 -5.14
CA THR A 256 17.46 -25.00 -4.80
C THR A 256 17.04 -23.56 -5.05
N PHE A 257 17.86 -22.59 -4.62
CA PHE A 257 17.56 -21.17 -4.79
C PHE A 257 17.32 -20.79 -6.25
N ASN A 258 18.16 -21.26 -7.17
CA ASN A 258 18.02 -21.01 -8.61
C ASN A 258 16.78 -21.65 -9.25
N LYS A 259 16.11 -22.59 -8.59
CA LYS A 259 14.88 -23.23 -9.08
C LYS A 259 13.61 -22.46 -8.65
N ILE A 260 13.72 -21.55 -7.68
CA ILE A 260 12.59 -20.81 -7.14
C ILE A 260 12.27 -19.61 -8.04
N ASN A 261 10.98 -19.43 -8.35
CA ASN A 261 10.51 -18.22 -9.01
C ASN A 261 10.26 -17.11 -8.00
N LEU A 262 11.30 -16.34 -7.67
CA LEU A 262 11.26 -15.28 -6.65
C LEU A 262 10.19 -14.22 -6.89
N ASP A 263 9.73 -14.00 -8.11
CA ASP A 263 8.69 -13.00 -8.40
C ASP A 263 7.28 -13.43 -7.96
N ALA A 264 7.08 -14.73 -7.68
CA ALA A 264 5.77 -15.31 -7.42
C ALA A 264 5.67 -16.08 -6.10
N ILE A 265 6.71 -16.04 -5.26
CA ILE A 265 6.68 -16.70 -3.96
C ILE A 265 6.00 -15.84 -2.90
N ASP A 266 5.47 -16.53 -1.90
CA ASP A 266 5.32 -15.98 -0.56
C ASP A 266 6.65 -16.18 0.19
N PRO A 267 7.28 -15.12 0.73
CA PRO A 267 8.61 -15.23 1.36
C PRO A 267 8.64 -16.21 2.51
N SER A 268 7.65 -16.16 3.40
CA SER A 268 7.66 -16.96 4.62
C SER A 268 7.37 -18.43 4.36
N ASP A 269 6.47 -18.74 3.42
CA ASP A 269 6.24 -20.11 2.94
C ASP A 269 7.44 -20.66 2.17
N SER A 270 8.14 -19.81 1.40
CA SER A 270 9.26 -20.26 0.54
C SER A 270 10.46 -20.78 1.33
N LEU A 271 10.64 -20.35 2.58
CA LEU A 271 11.71 -20.85 3.45
C LEU A 271 11.60 -22.37 3.67
N SER A 272 10.41 -22.96 3.51
CA SER A 272 10.20 -24.41 3.61
C SER A 272 10.94 -25.24 2.56
N ASN A 273 11.47 -24.62 1.51
CA ASN A 273 12.34 -25.27 0.53
C ASN A 273 13.76 -25.49 1.06
N PHE A 274 14.13 -24.86 2.17
CA PHE A 274 15.48 -24.84 2.72
C PHE A 274 15.54 -25.46 4.11
N GLU A 275 16.75 -25.66 4.61
CA GLU A 275 16.94 -25.93 6.04
C GLU A 275 16.82 -24.61 6.81
N TYR A 276 15.88 -24.54 7.75
CA TYR A 276 15.63 -23.33 8.52
C TYR A 276 15.16 -23.61 9.95
N ASN A 277 15.52 -22.69 10.85
CA ASN A 277 14.97 -22.57 12.18
C ASN A 277 14.16 -21.28 12.27
N MET A 278 12.84 -21.43 12.41
CA MET A 278 11.91 -20.32 12.64
C MET A 278 10.78 -20.80 13.56
N LYS A 279 10.52 -20.06 14.64
CA LYS A 279 9.37 -20.28 15.52
C LYS A 279 8.49 -19.04 15.47
N PHE A 280 7.32 -19.18 14.88
CA PHE A 280 6.42 -18.05 14.66
C PHE A 280 5.01 -18.37 15.12
N ALA A 281 4.34 -17.39 15.74
CA ALA A 281 2.92 -17.46 16.07
C ALA A 281 2.22 -16.15 15.71
N LYS A 282 1.12 -16.25 14.94
CA LYS A 282 0.32 -15.12 14.45
C LYS A 282 -0.14 -14.12 15.53
N THR A 283 -0.12 -14.48 16.81
CA THR A 283 -0.56 -13.60 17.92
C THR A 283 0.57 -13.00 18.73
N THR A 284 1.80 -13.50 18.58
CA THR A 284 2.97 -13.09 19.37
C THR A 284 4.23 -12.86 18.55
N GLY A 285 4.21 -13.09 17.23
CA GLY A 285 5.37 -12.92 16.36
C GLY A 285 6.39 -14.04 16.49
N PHE A 286 7.64 -13.68 16.21
CA PHE A 286 8.80 -14.55 16.31
C PHE A 286 9.13 -14.95 17.74
N LYS A 287 9.79 -16.10 17.88
CA LYS A 287 10.38 -16.58 19.12
C LYS A 287 11.83 -16.98 18.89
N PRO A 288 12.69 -16.86 19.92
CA PRO A 288 14.09 -17.27 19.83
C PRO A 288 14.29 -18.68 19.29
N VAL A 289 15.28 -18.81 18.43
CA VAL A 289 15.74 -20.06 17.80
C VAL A 289 17.26 -20.21 17.91
N VAL A 290 17.76 -21.39 17.58
CA VAL A 290 19.20 -21.68 17.55
C VAL A 290 19.76 -21.32 16.17
N LYS A 291 20.91 -20.66 16.11
CA LYS A 291 21.66 -20.41 14.86
C LYS A 291 22.02 -21.75 14.22
N LEU A 292 21.75 -21.89 12.92
CA LEU A 292 22.28 -23.00 12.13
C LEU A 292 23.76 -22.76 11.88
N THR A 293 24.59 -23.78 12.07
CA THR A 293 26.06 -23.67 11.96
C THR A 293 26.64 -24.71 11.01
N ASP A 294 25.87 -25.16 10.02
CA ASP A 294 26.34 -26.18 9.07
C ASP A 294 27.00 -25.50 7.86
N TRP A 295 28.27 -25.13 8.01
CA TRP A 295 29.14 -24.51 6.99
C TRP A 295 29.93 -25.53 6.16
#